data_AF-A0A3D4MIS5-F1
#
_entry.id   AF-A0A3D4MIS5-F1
#
_cell.length_a   1.000
_cell.length_b   1.000
_cell.length_c   1.000
_cell.angle_alpha   90.00
_cell.angle_beta   90.00
_cell.angle_gamma   90.00
#
_symmetry.space_group_name_H-M   'P 1'
#
loop_
_entity.id
_entity.type
_entity.pdbx_description
1 polymer ?
#
loop_
_entity_poly.entity_id
_entity_poly.type
_entity_poly.pdbx_seq_one_letter_code
_entity_poly.pdbx_strand_id
1 'polypeptide(L)' 'GAGGNAVNNMINSQLEGCEFLVCNTDAQALEGSSAPHKIQLGANVTRGLGAGANPEIGR' A
#
# COMPACT_ATOMS: atom_id res chain seq x y z
N GLY A 1 1.17 -5.06 -0.81
CA GLY A 1 0.54 -6.12 0.02
C GLY A 1 -0.92 -6.34 -0.37
N ALA A 2 -1.62 -7.32 0.24
CA ALA A 2 -2.95 -7.76 -0.20
C ALA A 2 -4.02 -6.64 -0.27
N GLY A 3 -4.07 -5.74 0.71
CA GLY A 3 -4.97 -4.59 0.67
C GLY A 3 -4.72 -3.66 -0.53
N GLY A 4 -3.45 -3.41 -0.87
CA GLY A 4 -3.08 -2.65 -2.07
C GLY A 4 -3.50 -3.36 -3.37
N ASN A 5 -3.41 -4.69 -3.42
CA ASN A 5 -3.89 -5.46 -4.57
C ASN A 5 -5.41 -5.37 -4.72
N ALA A 6 -6.15 -5.41 -3.60
CA ALA A 6 -7.60 -5.23 -3.61
C ALA A 6 -7.98 -3.83 -4.11
N VAL A 7 -7.27 -2.79 -3.68
CA VAL A 7 -7.45 -1.42 -4.20
C VAL A 7 -7.19 -1.34 -5.70
N ASN A 8 -6.09 -1.92 -6.19
CA ASN A 8 -5.81 -1.97 -7.62
C ASN A 8 -6.95 -2.67 -8.39
N ASN A 9 -7.51 -3.76 -7.85
CA ASN A 9 -8.66 -4.43 -8.48
C ASN A 9 -9.90 -3.52 -8.50
N MET A 10 -10.21 -2.81 -7.42
CA MET A 10 -11.34 -1.88 -7.39
C MET A 10 -11.19 -0.74 -8.42
N ILE A 11 -9.98 -0.20 -8.57
CA ILE A 11 -9.66 0.80 -9.60
C ILE A 11 -9.83 0.22 -11.00
N ASN A 12 -9.28 -0.98 -11.25
CA ASN A 12 -9.37 -1.64 -12.56
C ASN A 12 -10.81 -2.02 -12.93
N SER A 13 -11.64 -2.32 -11.93
CA SER A 13 -13.08 -2.55 -12.10
C SER A 13 -13.90 -1.26 -12.22
N GLN A 14 -13.25 -0.09 -12.26
CA GLN A 14 -13.89 1.22 -12.40
C GLN A 14 -14.91 1.47 -11.29
N LEU A 15 -14.60 1.07 -10.05
CA LEU A 15 -15.47 1.38 -8.91
C LEU A 15 -15.54 2.89 -8.71
N GLU A 16 -16.73 3.45 -8.84
CA GLU A 16 -17.00 4.87 -8.70
C GLU A 16 -17.49 5.25 -7.29
N GLY A 17 -17.54 6.55 -7.00
CA GLY A 17 -18.09 7.07 -5.74
C GLY A 17 -17.17 6.95 -4.53
N CYS A 18 -15.90 6.60 -4.73
CA CYS A 18 -14.89 6.56 -3.67
C CYS A 18 -13.54 7.09 -4.15
N GLU A 19 -12.71 7.51 -3.18
CA GLU A 19 -11.33 7.90 -3.40
C GLU A 19 -10.40 6.79 -2.91
N PHE A 20 -9.36 6.51 -3.69
CA PHE A 20 -8.40 5.45 -3.36
C PHE A 20 -7.09 6.00 -2.80
N LEU A 21 -6.71 5.46 -1.65
CA LEU A 21 -5.43 5.68 -0.98
C LEU A 21 -4.83 4.33 -0.59
N VAL A 22 -3.52 4.18 -0.76
CA VAL A 22 -2.78 3.03 -0.25
C VAL A 22 -1.68 3.45 0.70
N CYS A 23 -1.56 2.71 1.80
CA CYS A 23 -0.46 2.83 2.75
C CYS A 23 0.26 1.49 2.85
N ASN A 24 1.59 1.50 2.76
CA ASN A 24 2.39 0.28 2.92
C ASN A 24 3.78 0.59 3.48
N THR A 25 4.39 -0.37 4.16
CA THR A 25 5.79 -0.28 4.62
C THR A 25 6.80 -0.67 3.54
N ASP A 26 6.34 -1.39 2.51
CA ASP A 26 7.10 -1.81 1.33
C ASP A 26 6.97 -0.75 0.22
N ALA A 27 8.11 -0.19 -0.20
CA ALA A 27 8.17 0.86 -1.21
C ALA A 27 7.87 0.32 -2.61
N GLN A 28 8.33 -0.89 -2.94
CA GLN A 28 8.09 -1.52 -4.24
C GLN A 28 6.61 -1.82 -4.42
N ALA A 29 5.93 -2.25 -3.36
CA ALA A 29 4.49 -2.46 -3.37
C ALA A 29 3.69 -1.16 -3.61
N LEU A 30 4.20 0.00 -3.17
CA LEU A 30 3.57 1.30 -3.41
C LEU A 30 3.81 1.80 -4.84
N GLU A 31 5.01 1.63 -5.37
CA GLU A 31 5.33 1.98 -6.75
C GLU A 31 4.41 1.25 -7.74
N GLY A 32 4.14 -0.03 -7.50
CA GLY A 32 3.22 -0.85 -8.29
C GLY A 32 1.71 -0.58 -8.09
N SER A 33 1.31 0.36 -7.22
CA SER A 33 -0.10 0.67 -7.01
C SER A 33 -0.64 1.72 -7.99
N SER A 34 -1.83 1.44 -8.53
CA SER A 34 -2.61 2.35 -9.39
C SER A 34 -3.36 3.43 -8.61
N ALA A 35 -3.33 3.39 -7.27
CA ALA A 35 -3.98 4.41 -6.46
C ALA A 35 -3.32 5.79 -6.65
N PRO A 36 -4.12 6.87 -6.76
CA PRO A 36 -3.60 8.23 -6.94
C PRO A 36 -2.83 8.72 -5.71
N HIS A 37 -3.24 8.31 -4.51
CA HIS A 37 -2.59 8.67 -3.27
C HIS A 37 -1.84 7.47 -2.68
N LYS A 38 -0.57 7.68 -2.32
CA LYS A 38 0.35 6.65 -1.85
C LYS A 38 1.15 7.17 -0.65
N ILE A 39 1.15 6.43 0.45
CA ILE A 39 1.90 6.79 1.67
C ILE A 39 2.80 5.63 2.08
N GLN A 40 4.10 5.90 2.18
CA GLN A 40 5.05 4.96 2.76
C GLN A 40 5.05 5.06 4.28
N LEU A 41 4.77 3.94 4.94
CA LEU A 41 4.79 3.81 6.39
C LEU A 41 6.18 3.36 6.85
N GLY A 42 6.64 3.88 7.99
CA GLY A 42 7.82 3.36 8.67
C GLY A 42 9.11 3.39 7.84
N ALA A 43 9.27 4.34 6.91
CA ALA A 43 10.43 4.40 6.00
C ALA A 43 11.79 4.30 6.74
N ASN A 44 11.90 4.92 7.92
CA ASN A 44 13.12 4.87 8.74
C ASN A 44 13.35 3.53 9.44
N VAL A 45 12.28 2.75 9.66
CA VAL A 45 12.30 1.47 10.38
C VAL A 45 12.48 0.31 9.41
N THR A 46 11.70 0.30 8.32
CA THR A 46 11.67 -0.80 7.35
C THR A 46 12.61 -0.59 6.18
N ARG A 47 13.10 0.66 5.98
CA ARG A 47 13.90 1.06 4.81
C ARG A 47 13.21 0.74 3.48
N GLY A 48 11.88 0.67 3.48
CA GLY A 48 11.08 0.33 2.30
C GLY A 48 11.02 -1.16 1.95
N LEU A 49 11.49 -2.05 2.83
CA LEU A 49 11.52 -3.51 2.60
C LEU A 49 10.30 -4.25 3.19
N GLY A 50 9.34 -3.51 3.75
CA GLY A 50 8.18 -4.09 4.42
C GLY A 50 8.45 -4.49 5.88
N ALA A 51 7.39 -4.90 6.59
CA ALA A 51 7.43 -5.26 8.00
C ALA A 51 7.86 -6.71 8.27
N GLY A 52 8.17 -7.50 7.22
CA GLY A 52 8.63 -8.88 7.37
C GLY A 52 7.64 -9.81 8.08
N ALA A 53 6.33 -9.60 7.87
CA ALA A 53 5.24 -10.29 8.57
C ALA A 53 5.23 -10.12 10.11
N ASN A 54 6.03 -9.19 10.65
CA ASN A 54 6.02 -8.85 12.08
C ASN A 54 5.01 -7.72 12.36
N PRO A 55 3.93 -7.98 13.11
CA PRO A 55 2.93 -6.96 13.42
C PRO A 55 3.49 -5.78 14.22
N GLU A 56 4.48 -6.01 15.08
CA GLU A 56 5.07 -4.93 15.90
C GLU A 56 5.82 -3.89 15.07
N ILE A 57 6.33 -4.28 13.90
CA ILE A 57 6.95 -3.34 12.94
C ILE A 57 5.88 -2.60 12.13
N GLY A 58 4.71 -3.22 11.93
CA GLY A 58 3.60 -2.66 11.15
C GLY A 58 2.62 -1.79 11.94
N ARG A 59 2.69 -1.80 13.28
CA ARG A 59 1.83 -1.04 14.19
C ARG A 59 2.23 0.43 14.27
#